data_AF-A0A8J3M084-F1
#
_entry.id   AF-A0A8J3M084-F1
#
_cell.length_a   1.000
_cell.length_b   1.000
_cell.length_c   1.000
_cell.angle_alpha   90.00
_cell.angle_beta   90.00
_cell.angle_gamma   90.00
#
_symmetry.space_group_name_H-M   'P 1'
#
loop_
_entity.id
_entity.type
_entity.pdbx_description
1 polymer ?
#
loop_
_entity_poly.entity_id
_entity_poly.type
_entity_poly.pdbx_seq_one_letter_code
_entity_poly.pdbx_strand_id
1 'polypeptide(L)'
;MPDRADDLRESSPGPDITRHNELAVRLAAQQIVATHLRVHSDSSEAFWPDISLDLSGASLYEFDLSACNLGSAVFTDASFIGRTSFEGAQLSGRLFLKNVNFAGEVTFESVNVAAAASFTGANFALPATIRSANFEGSCSFDGANFARNAEFAETAFNGPTLFHDANFAWDASFTTCTFGDSTQFNGSVFNRDADFSGARFIGDVSFDGCIFKAKLSLTSSIFAENIYESASPENEEVIPERLVEAGQSLMRTYSNTGLQPDLDQAILVLLQAVDTTVPESPEHASALADLGTALHARYEYSGNSNDLELAIEALQLGIGLAASDSPERANRLSNLGIALRARFELLADFNDLSRAIEVLKQAAELTPSDSPERANRLSNLGIALRALFENSGNAQDLRRAVDHLRESISLTDPDSYALPQRLSNLALILMRLYESSGDEVVLDEAVELLRQSVALTSRGMTSNPAFVSNLAIALHARYTSHGNLADLDEAIVAMRSVVSGLDPGDRLRSAYLSNLAGLLQDRANVLGDQLAMDEIAEAITLYRVAISSADPNDRSIASYRESLASLLERQRNLGIGIDQ
;
A
#
# COMPACT_ATOMS: atom_id res chain seq x y z
N MET A 1 -66.46 21.11 -41.49
CA MET A 1 -66.67 19.96 -42.39
C MET A 1 -65.30 19.32 -42.63
N PRO A 2 -64.98 18.28 -41.84
CA PRO A 2 -63.71 17.53 -41.83
C PRO A 2 -63.83 16.15 -42.55
N ASP A 3 -62.77 15.33 -42.42
CA ASP A 3 -62.70 13.86 -42.53
C ASP A 3 -62.75 13.21 -43.94
N ARG A 4 -62.00 12.15 -44.29
CA ARG A 4 -61.22 11.17 -43.49
C ARG A 4 -60.32 10.31 -44.41
N ALA A 5 -59.22 9.83 -43.80
CA ALA A 5 -58.56 8.52 -43.91
C ALA A 5 -58.68 7.66 -45.19
N ASP A 6 -57.53 7.25 -45.74
CA ASP A 6 -56.98 5.90 -45.54
C ASP A 6 -55.76 5.70 -46.46
N ASP A 7 -54.60 5.37 -45.88
CA ASP A 7 -53.73 4.34 -46.45
C ASP A 7 -52.65 3.95 -45.42
N LEU A 8 -53.04 3.02 -44.55
CA LEU A 8 -52.14 2.12 -43.86
C LEU A 8 -51.61 1.10 -44.87
N ARG A 9 -50.32 1.18 -45.21
CA ARG A 9 -49.56 0.01 -45.65
C ARG A 9 -48.34 -0.15 -44.77
N GLU A 10 -48.49 -1.08 -43.83
CA GLU A 10 -47.40 -1.77 -43.15
C GLU A 10 -46.38 -2.23 -44.20
N SER A 11 -45.19 -1.63 -44.18
CA SER A 11 -44.02 -2.21 -44.81
C SER A 11 -43.38 -3.16 -43.82
N SER A 12 -43.62 -4.46 -44.01
CA SER A 12 -42.93 -5.55 -43.31
C SER A 12 -41.40 -5.34 -43.35
N PRO A 13 -40.67 -5.54 -42.25
CA PRO A 13 -39.21 -5.52 -42.29
C PRO A 13 -38.74 -6.72 -43.12
N GLY A 14 -37.98 -6.46 -44.18
CA GLY A 14 -37.33 -7.50 -44.99
C GLY A 14 -36.34 -8.33 -44.16
N PRO A 15 -35.92 -9.51 -44.67
CA PRO A 15 -35.12 -10.44 -43.89
C PRO A 15 -33.74 -9.88 -43.56
N ASP A 16 -33.26 -10.25 -42.37
CA ASP A 16 -32.03 -9.85 -41.66
C ASP A 16 -30.72 -10.33 -42.36
N ILE A 17 -30.60 -10.07 -43.66
CA ILE A 17 -29.52 -10.57 -44.53
C ILE A 17 -28.16 -9.96 -44.13
N THR A 18 -28.15 -8.72 -43.65
CA THR A 18 -26.91 -8.01 -43.27
C THR A 18 -26.30 -8.57 -41.99
N ARG A 19 -27.11 -8.84 -40.95
CA ARG A 19 -26.59 -9.46 -39.71
C ARG A 19 -26.18 -10.91 -39.91
N HIS A 20 -26.92 -11.66 -40.75
CA HIS A 20 -26.55 -13.04 -41.06
C HIS A 20 -25.20 -13.11 -41.78
N ASN A 21 -24.95 -12.22 -42.75
CA ASN A 21 -23.67 -12.15 -43.45
C ASN A 21 -22.53 -11.68 -42.55
N GLU A 22 -22.77 -10.70 -41.67
CA GLU A 22 -21.76 -10.24 -40.71
C GLU A 22 -21.38 -11.34 -39.72
N LEU A 23 -22.36 -12.06 -39.16
CA LEU A 23 -22.11 -13.19 -38.27
C LEU A 23 -21.32 -14.30 -38.98
N ALA A 24 -21.65 -14.62 -40.22
CA ALA A 24 -20.91 -15.61 -41.01
C ALA A 24 -19.45 -15.18 -41.23
N VAL A 25 -19.19 -13.90 -41.50
CA VAL A 25 -17.83 -13.36 -41.64
C VAL A 25 -17.06 -13.43 -40.30
N ARG A 26 -17.70 -13.06 -39.18
CA ARG A 26 -17.09 -13.16 -37.84
C ARG A 26 -16.75 -14.60 -37.49
N LEU A 27 -17.65 -15.55 -37.75
CA LEU A 27 -17.42 -16.97 -37.52
C LEU A 27 -16.28 -17.50 -38.41
N ALA A 28 -16.25 -17.14 -39.69
CA ALA A 28 -15.17 -17.53 -40.58
C ALA A 28 -13.80 -16.98 -40.12
N ALA A 29 -13.74 -15.70 -39.70
CA ALA A 29 -12.52 -15.11 -39.18
C ALA A 29 -12.04 -15.80 -37.89
N GLN A 30 -12.94 -16.06 -36.94
CA GLN A 30 -12.64 -16.80 -35.71
C GLN A 30 -12.13 -18.21 -36.02
N GLN A 31 -12.77 -18.92 -36.96
CA GLN A 31 -12.37 -20.26 -37.37
C GLN A 31 -10.97 -20.28 -38.00
N ILE A 32 -10.65 -19.31 -38.86
CA ILE A 32 -9.32 -19.19 -39.49
C ILE A 32 -8.27 -18.97 -38.40
N VAL A 33 -8.51 -18.04 -37.48
CA VAL A 33 -7.60 -17.75 -36.35
C VAL A 33 -7.38 -19.02 -35.52
N ALA A 34 -8.44 -19.66 -35.02
CA ALA A 34 -8.34 -20.88 -34.23
C ALA A 34 -7.61 -22.02 -34.96
N THR A 35 -7.93 -22.22 -36.25
CA THR A 35 -7.32 -23.29 -37.05
C THR A 35 -5.82 -23.08 -37.23
N HIS A 36 -5.35 -21.86 -37.48
CA HIS A 36 -3.92 -21.62 -37.73
C HIS A 36 -3.08 -21.51 -36.46
N LEU A 37 -3.71 -21.26 -35.30
CA LEU A 37 -3.03 -21.20 -34.01
C LEU A 37 -2.93 -22.55 -33.30
N ARG A 38 -3.78 -23.52 -33.68
CA ARG A 38 -3.75 -24.87 -33.11
C ARG A 38 -2.47 -25.62 -33.45
N VAL A 39 -1.93 -26.31 -32.46
CA VAL A 39 -0.80 -27.22 -32.65
C VAL A 39 -1.30 -28.48 -33.37
N HIS A 40 -0.75 -28.76 -34.55
CA HIS A 40 -1.04 -29.98 -35.29
C HIS A 40 0.07 -30.99 -35.03
N SER A 41 -0.27 -32.25 -34.76
CA SER A 41 0.68 -33.33 -34.47
C SER A 41 1.72 -33.58 -35.58
N ASP A 42 1.44 -33.12 -36.79
CA ASP A 42 2.20 -33.47 -38.00
C ASP A 42 3.10 -32.34 -38.54
N SER A 43 3.10 -31.14 -37.93
CA SER A 43 3.93 -30.01 -38.36
C SER A 43 4.73 -29.42 -37.20
N SER A 44 6.06 -29.42 -37.32
CA SER A 44 6.99 -28.93 -36.28
C SER A 44 7.03 -27.40 -36.13
N GLU A 45 6.32 -26.64 -36.96
CA GLU A 45 6.30 -25.18 -36.91
C GLU A 45 4.86 -24.68 -36.82
N ALA A 46 4.56 -23.93 -35.74
CA ALA A 46 3.31 -23.18 -35.64
C ALA A 46 3.26 -22.13 -36.76
N PHE A 47 2.09 -21.95 -37.40
CA PHE A 47 1.97 -21.04 -38.55
C PHE A 47 2.24 -19.58 -38.17
N TRP A 48 1.82 -19.18 -36.97
CA TRP A 48 2.13 -17.89 -36.36
C TRP A 48 2.73 -18.10 -34.96
N PRO A 49 4.02 -18.41 -34.87
CA PRO A 49 4.65 -18.63 -33.57
C PRO A 49 4.63 -17.33 -32.77
N ASP A 50 4.24 -17.43 -31.50
CA ASP A 50 4.29 -16.32 -30.52
C ASP A 50 3.44 -15.09 -30.89
N ILE A 51 2.40 -15.27 -31.72
CA ILE A 51 1.52 -14.17 -32.11
C ILE A 51 0.70 -13.64 -30.94
N SER A 52 0.60 -12.32 -30.85
CA SER A 52 -0.30 -11.65 -29.91
C SER A 52 -1.64 -11.33 -30.56
N LEU A 53 -2.72 -11.85 -29.99
CA LEU A 53 -4.08 -11.64 -30.44
C LEU A 53 -4.74 -10.54 -29.58
N ASP A 54 -5.18 -9.45 -30.20
CA ASP A 54 -5.98 -8.42 -29.54
C ASP A 54 -7.36 -8.34 -30.20
N LEU A 55 -8.38 -8.73 -29.42
CA LEU A 55 -9.79 -8.71 -29.77
C LEU A 55 -10.59 -7.89 -28.74
N SER A 56 -9.97 -6.85 -28.18
CA SER A 56 -10.62 -5.94 -27.25
C SER A 56 -11.89 -5.32 -27.85
N GLY A 57 -12.96 -5.27 -27.07
CA GLY A 57 -14.28 -4.77 -27.48
C GLY A 57 -15.02 -5.64 -28.50
N ALA A 58 -14.50 -6.81 -28.87
CA ALA A 58 -15.12 -7.66 -29.87
C ALA A 58 -16.35 -8.40 -29.32
N SER A 59 -17.34 -8.64 -30.20
CA SER A 59 -18.38 -9.65 -29.98
C SER A 59 -17.99 -10.95 -30.68
N LEU A 60 -17.71 -11.97 -29.87
CA LEU A 60 -17.21 -13.28 -30.27
C LEU A 60 -18.31 -14.33 -30.07
N TYR A 61 -18.43 -15.28 -30.99
CA TYR A 61 -19.56 -16.21 -31.06
C TYR A 61 -19.05 -17.64 -31.17
N GLU A 62 -19.46 -18.52 -30.23
CA GLU A 62 -18.94 -19.90 -30.13
C GLU A 62 -17.41 -19.96 -30.25
N PHE A 63 -16.72 -19.11 -29.47
CA PHE A 63 -15.29 -18.84 -29.66
C PHE A 63 -14.42 -19.96 -29.08
N ASP A 64 -13.45 -20.43 -29.85
CA ASP A 64 -12.70 -21.62 -29.50
C ASP A 64 -11.20 -21.42 -29.81
N LEU A 65 -10.39 -21.33 -28.75
CA LEU A 65 -8.94 -21.32 -28.77
C LEU A 65 -8.34 -22.60 -28.15
N SER A 66 -9.10 -23.69 -28.11
CA SER A 66 -8.61 -24.94 -27.55
C SER A 66 -7.37 -25.42 -28.31
N ALA A 67 -6.35 -25.85 -27.55
CA ALA A 67 -5.05 -26.34 -28.03
C ALA A 67 -4.28 -25.35 -28.94
N CYS A 68 -4.55 -24.05 -28.80
CA CYS A 68 -3.81 -23.00 -29.50
C CYS A 68 -2.52 -22.62 -28.76
N ASN A 69 -1.46 -22.31 -29.52
CA ASN A 69 -0.25 -21.67 -29.02
C ASN A 69 -0.23 -20.19 -29.41
N LEU A 70 -0.08 -19.32 -28.42
CA LEU A 70 -0.13 -17.88 -28.59
C LEU A 70 1.01 -17.20 -27.81
N GLY A 71 1.42 -16.03 -28.28
CA GLY A 71 2.22 -15.10 -27.51
C GLY A 71 1.37 -14.51 -26.38
N SER A 72 0.47 -13.60 -26.71
CA SER A 72 -0.47 -13.03 -25.73
C SER A 72 -1.89 -13.02 -26.29
N ALA A 73 -2.90 -12.97 -25.43
CA ALA A 73 -4.30 -12.85 -25.84
C ALA A 73 -4.99 -11.78 -25.00
N VAL A 74 -5.53 -10.75 -25.66
CA VAL A 74 -6.17 -9.58 -25.06
C VAL A 74 -7.60 -9.49 -25.57
N PHE A 75 -8.55 -9.40 -24.65
CA PHE A 75 -9.99 -9.40 -24.89
C PHE A 75 -10.68 -8.34 -24.02
N THR A 76 -9.99 -7.27 -23.66
CA THR A 76 -10.54 -6.25 -22.75
C THR A 76 -11.88 -5.72 -23.27
N ASP A 77 -12.90 -5.66 -22.42
CA ASP A 77 -14.27 -5.23 -22.76
C ASP A 77 -14.96 -6.08 -23.86
N ALA A 78 -14.46 -7.29 -24.16
CA ALA A 78 -15.08 -8.19 -25.14
C ALA A 78 -16.32 -8.92 -24.59
N SER A 79 -17.25 -9.30 -25.48
CA SER A 79 -18.41 -10.11 -25.15
C SER A 79 -18.36 -11.44 -25.89
N PHE A 80 -18.39 -12.53 -25.13
CA PHE A 80 -18.43 -13.90 -25.62
C PHE A 80 -19.87 -14.43 -25.57
N ILE A 81 -20.40 -14.80 -26.73
CA ILE A 81 -21.79 -15.23 -26.91
C ILE A 81 -21.78 -16.69 -27.32
N GLY A 82 -22.44 -17.53 -26.53
CA GLY A 82 -22.36 -18.98 -26.70
C GLY A 82 -21.13 -19.55 -26.00
N ARG A 83 -20.85 -20.84 -26.26
CA ARG A 83 -19.76 -21.54 -25.56
C ARG A 83 -18.41 -20.97 -25.91
N THR A 84 -17.54 -20.85 -24.92
CA THR A 84 -16.17 -20.40 -25.12
C THR A 84 -15.18 -21.42 -24.56
N SER A 85 -14.18 -21.79 -25.36
CA SER A 85 -13.17 -22.75 -24.92
C SER A 85 -11.76 -22.21 -25.11
N PHE A 86 -10.97 -22.31 -24.04
CA PHE A 86 -9.52 -22.13 -24.05
C PHE A 86 -8.80 -23.44 -23.73
N GLU A 87 -9.50 -24.58 -23.70
CA GLU A 87 -8.98 -25.87 -23.22
C GLU A 87 -7.60 -26.22 -23.81
N GLY A 88 -6.61 -26.44 -22.94
CA GLY A 88 -5.25 -26.82 -23.34
C GLY A 88 -4.45 -25.72 -24.03
N ALA A 89 -4.95 -24.48 -24.15
CA ALA A 89 -4.22 -23.39 -24.77
C ALA A 89 -2.92 -23.07 -24.01
N GLN A 90 -1.86 -22.79 -24.76
CA GLN A 90 -0.54 -22.41 -24.22
C GLN A 90 -0.22 -20.98 -24.60
N LEU A 91 -0.03 -20.12 -23.60
CA LEU A 91 0.31 -18.72 -23.77
C LEU A 91 1.68 -18.44 -23.15
N SER A 92 2.67 -18.09 -23.98
CA SER A 92 4.02 -17.70 -23.53
C SER A 92 4.04 -16.30 -22.87
N GLY A 93 2.99 -15.51 -23.10
CA GLY A 93 2.79 -14.16 -22.62
C GLY A 93 1.47 -14.01 -21.86
N ARG A 94 0.80 -12.86 -22.01
CA ARG A 94 -0.28 -12.41 -21.11
C ARG A 94 -1.66 -12.85 -21.58
N LEU A 95 -2.57 -13.09 -20.64
CA LEU A 95 -4.00 -13.32 -20.89
C LEU A 95 -4.84 -12.22 -20.22
N PHE A 96 -5.39 -11.29 -20.99
CA PHE A 96 -6.19 -10.18 -20.46
C PHE A 96 -7.66 -10.30 -20.86
N LEU A 97 -8.49 -10.64 -19.90
CA LEU A 97 -9.94 -10.82 -19.94
C LEU A 97 -10.61 -9.79 -19.00
N LYS A 98 -10.14 -8.54 -19.03
CA LYS A 98 -10.68 -7.48 -18.18
C LYS A 98 -12.05 -7.02 -18.68
N ASN A 99 -13.00 -6.86 -17.76
CA ASN A 99 -14.38 -6.42 -18.03
C ASN A 99 -15.11 -7.25 -19.11
N VAL A 100 -14.71 -8.51 -19.30
CA VAL A 100 -15.35 -9.36 -20.31
C VAL A 100 -16.72 -9.83 -19.84
N ASN A 101 -17.60 -10.09 -20.81
CA ASN A 101 -18.87 -10.73 -20.54
C ASN A 101 -18.95 -12.10 -21.22
N PHE A 102 -18.85 -13.17 -20.44
CA PHE A 102 -19.15 -14.54 -20.88
C PHE A 102 -20.64 -14.83 -20.69
N ALA A 103 -21.40 -14.70 -21.78
CA ALA A 103 -22.83 -15.00 -21.76
C ALA A 103 -23.12 -16.51 -21.82
N GLY A 104 -22.17 -17.31 -22.32
CA GLY A 104 -22.23 -18.77 -22.37
C GLY A 104 -21.31 -19.46 -21.35
N GLU A 105 -21.31 -20.79 -21.37
CA GLU A 105 -20.36 -21.60 -20.60
C GLU A 105 -18.92 -21.36 -21.09
N VAL A 106 -17.97 -21.33 -20.17
CA VAL A 106 -16.55 -21.15 -20.49
C VAL A 106 -15.68 -22.18 -19.82
N THR A 107 -14.70 -22.71 -20.57
CA THR A 107 -13.68 -23.61 -20.05
C THR A 107 -12.27 -23.06 -20.30
N PHE A 108 -11.45 -23.13 -19.25
CA PHE A 108 -10.00 -22.90 -19.23
C PHE A 108 -9.26 -24.15 -18.76
N GLU A 109 -9.83 -25.32 -19.02
CA GLU A 109 -9.24 -26.59 -18.56
C GLU A 109 -7.84 -26.79 -19.15
N SER A 110 -6.86 -27.14 -18.32
CA SER A 110 -5.47 -27.38 -18.73
C SER A 110 -4.80 -26.22 -19.50
N VAL A 111 -5.28 -24.99 -19.32
CA VAL A 111 -4.63 -23.79 -19.88
C VAL A 111 -3.30 -23.54 -19.17
N ASN A 112 -2.28 -23.12 -19.92
CA ASN A 112 -1.03 -22.63 -19.36
C ASN A 112 -0.79 -21.17 -19.78
N VAL A 113 -0.55 -20.28 -18.81
CA VAL A 113 -0.19 -18.88 -19.02
C VAL A 113 1.12 -18.58 -18.30
N ALA A 114 2.18 -18.36 -19.08
CA ALA A 114 3.53 -18.15 -18.55
C ALA A 114 3.73 -16.75 -17.94
N ALA A 115 2.92 -15.76 -18.33
CA ALA A 115 2.97 -14.40 -17.77
C ALA A 115 1.68 -14.05 -17.01
N ALA A 116 1.40 -12.76 -16.83
CA ALA A 116 0.24 -12.29 -16.08
C ALA A 116 -1.10 -12.64 -16.76
N ALA A 117 -2.07 -13.08 -15.95
CA ALA A 117 -3.45 -13.28 -16.34
C ALA A 117 -4.38 -12.33 -15.57
N SER A 118 -5.37 -11.75 -16.23
CA SER A 118 -6.35 -10.86 -15.59
C SER A 118 -7.75 -11.16 -16.08
N PHE A 119 -8.65 -11.43 -15.13
CA PHE A 119 -10.08 -11.60 -15.26
C PHE A 119 -10.82 -10.50 -14.47
N THR A 120 -10.15 -9.38 -14.22
CA THR A 120 -10.66 -8.28 -13.41
C THR A 120 -11.98 -7.75 -13.99
N GLY A 121 -13.04 -7.72 -13.19
CA GLY A 121 -14.37 -7.29 -13.61
C GLY A 121 -15.06 -8.22 -14.61
N ALA A 122 -14.54 -9.44 -14.82
CA ALA A 122 -15.15 -10.41 -15.73
C ALA A 122 -16.50 -10.90 -15.19
N ASN A 123 -17.49 -11.01 -16.06
CA ASN A 123 -18.81 -11.54 -15.75
C ASN A 123 -19.02 -12.90 -16.40
N PHE A 124 -19.23 -13.93 -15.57
CA PHE A 124 -19.53 -15.31 -15.97
C PHE A 124 -21.00 -15.61 -15.71
N ALA A 125 -21.84 -15.54 -16.76
CA ALA A 125 -23.29 -15.70 -16.63
C ALA A 125 -23.73 -17.16 -16.44
N LEU A 126 -22.96 -18.10 -16.99
CA LEU A 126 -23.15 -19.56 -16.90
C LEU A 126 -21.95 -20.21 -16.19
N PRO A 127 -21.96 -21.53 -15.90
CA PRO A 127 -20.85 -22.18 -15.23
C PRO A 127 -19.49 -21.90 -15.90
N ALA A 128 -18.48 -21.65 -15.07
CA ALA A 128 -17.12 -21.37 -15.49
C ALA A 128 -16.18 -22.44 -14.91
N THR A 129 -15.46 -23.12 -15.79
CA THR A 129 -14.53 -24.20 -15.44
C THR A 129 -13.11 -23.73 -15.70
N ILE A 130 -12.31 -23.61 -14.65
CA ILE A 130 -10.89 -23.28 -14.66
C ILE A 130 -10.19 -24.44 -13.92
N ARG A 131 -10.13 -25.61 -14.55
CA ARG A 131 -9.61 -26.84 -13.93
C ARG A 131 -8.23 -27.19 -14.45
N SER A 132 -7.38 -27.73 -13.57
CA SER A 132 -6.04 -28.22 -13.94
C SER A 132 -5.23 -27.18 -14.73
N ALA A 133 -5.52 -25.89 -14.56
CA ALA A 133 -4.85 -24.81 -15.25
C ALA A 133 -3.55 -24.43 -14.53
N ASN A 134 -2.63 -23.78 -15.23
CA ASN A 134 -1.36 -23.31 -14.70
C ASN A 134 -1.18 -21.82 -15.03
N PHE A 135 -1.14 -20.98 -14.00
CA PHE A 135 -0.85 -19.56 -14.12
C PHE A 135 0.50 -19.30 -13.46
N GLU A 136 1.55 -19.08 -14.26
CA GLU A 136 2.90 -18.88 -13.74
C GLU A 136 3.11 -17.45 -13.21
N GLY A 137 2.52 -16.46 -13.88
CA GLY A 137 2.55 -15.06 -13.45
C GLY A 137 1.42 -14.68 -12.49
N SER A 138 1.34 -13.38 -12.18
CA SER A 138 0.25 -12.83 -11.35
C SER A 138 -1.13 -13.09 -11.99
N CYS A 139 -2.10 -13.48 -11.19
CA CYS A 139 -3.47 -13.76 -11.63
C CYS A 139 -4.49 -12.91 -10.85
N SER A 140 -5.37 -12.17 -11.52
CA SER A 140 -6.38 -11.35 -10.83
C SER A 140 -7.79 -11.69 -11.31
N PHE A 141 -8.70 -11.89 -10.36
CA PHE A 141 -10.15 -12.04 -10.50
C PHE A 141 -10.88 -10.92 -9.76
N ASP A 142 -10.23 -9.78 -9.52
CA ASP A 142 -10.79 -8.68 -8.74
C ASP A 142 -12.10 -8.18 -9.36
N GLY A 143 -13.16 -8.09 -8.55
CA GLY A 143 -14.50 -7.70 -8.98
C GLY A 143 -15.16 -8.67 -9.97
N ALA A 144 -14.61 -9.87 -10.18
CA ALA A 144 -15.23 -10.86 -11.05
C ALA A 144 -16.54 -11.38 -10.47
N ASN A 145 -17.52 -11.61 -11.34
CA ASN A 145 -18.85 -12.10 -10.96
C ASN A 145 -19.12 -13.48 -11.56
N PHE A 146 -19.25 -14.49 -10.71
CA PHE A 146 -19.62 -15.85 -11.08
C PHE A 146 -21.09 -16.09 -10.73
N ALA A 147 -21.98 -15.98 -11.72
CA ALA A 147 -23.43 -16.09 -11.52
C ALA A 147 -23.92 -17.54 -11.30
N ARG A 148 -23.07 -18.51 -11.61
CA ARG A 148 -23.28 -19.96 -11.51
C ARG A 148 -22.02 -20.62 -10.93
N ASN A 149 -22.00 -21.95 -10.90
CA ASN A 149 -20.90 -22.70 -10.33
C ASN A 149 -19.55 -22.28 -10.94
N ALA A 150 -18.57 -22.05 -10.08
CA ALA A 150 -17.21 -21.71 -10.45
C ALA A 150 -16.28 -22.81 -9.97
N GLU A 151 -15.57 -23.44 -10.89
CA GLU A 151 -14.77 -24.63 -10.60
C GLU A 151 -13.31 -24.40 -10.94
N PHE A 152 -12.50 -24.19 -9.90
CA PHE A 152 -11.06 -23.93 -10.00
C PHE A 152 -10.20 -25.17 -9.79
N ALA A 153 -10.81 -26.33 -9.55
CA ALA A 153 -10.16 -27.50 -8.99
C ALA A 153 -8.86 -27.89 -9.71
N GLU A 154 -7.85 -28.30 -8.93
CA GLU A 154 -6.53 -28.72 -9.41
C GLU A 154 -5.72 -27.64 -10.16
N THR A 155 -6.12 -26.38 -10.07
CA THR A 155 -5.38 -25.27 -10.69
C THR A 155 -4.18 -24.85 -9.84
N ALA A 156 -3.06 -24.57 -10.52
CA ALA A 156 -1.86 -23.99 -9.93
C ALA A 156 -1.77 -22.50 -10.26
N PHE A 157 -1.73 -21.68 -9.21
CA PHE A 157 -1.46 -20.25 -9.29
C PHE A 157 -0.09 -19.99 -8.67
N ASN A 158 0.95 -19.87 -9.49
CA ASN A 158 2.33 -19.78 -8.98
C ASN A 158 2.76 -18.35 -8.67
N GLY A 159 2.07 -17.34 -9.20
CA GLY A 159 2.28 -15.92 -8.88
C GLY A 159 1.18 -15.34 -7.99
N PRO A 160 1.28 -14.05 -7.60
CA PRO A 160 0.32 -13.40 -6.72
C PRO A 160 -1.09 -13.48 -7.28
N THR A 161 -2.06 -13.89 -6.46
CA THR A 161 -3.43 -14.20 -6.89
C THR A 161 -4.46 -13.38 -6.13
N LEU A 162 -5.25 -12.58 -6.85
CA LEU A 162 -6.18 -11.63 -6.25
C LEU A 162 -7.64 -11.97 -6.61
N PHE A 163 -8.52 -11.96 -5.62
CA PHE A 163 -9.97 -12.16 -5.72
C PHE A 163 -10.72 -11.04 -4.98
N HIS A 164 -10.18 -9.82 -4.96
CA HIS A 164 -10.79 -8.71 -4.22
C HIS A 164 -12.22 -8.43 -4.70
N ASP A 165 -13.18 -8.30 -3.79
CA ASP A 165 -14.59 -8.02 -4.12
C ASP A 165 -15.21 -8.99 -5.16
N ALA A 166 -14.65 -10.19 -5.32
CA ALA A 166 -15.20 -11.20 -6.21
C ALA A 166 -16.52 -11.75 -5.67
N ASN A 167 -17.52 -11.93 -6.55
CA ASN A 167 -18.83 -12.43 -6.16
C ASN A 167 -19.07 -13.84 -6.72
N PHE A 168 -19.15 -14.83 -5.85
CA PHE A 168 -19.53 -16.20 -6.17
C PHE A 168 -21.00 -16.39 -5.80
N ALA A 169 -21.90 -16.26 -6.78
CA ALA A 169 -23.35 -16.33 -6.57
C ALA A 169 -23.85 -17.77 -6.31
N TRP A 170 -23.09 -18.77 -6.76
CA TRP A 170 -23.37 -20.20 -6.55
C TRP A 170 -22.14 -20.93 -5.98
N ASP A 171 -22.05 -22.25 -6.15
CA ASP A 171 -21.04 -23.07 -5.50
C ASP A 171 -19.68 -22.76 -6.11
N ALA A 172 -18.68 -22.58 -5.26
CA ALA A 172 -17.31 -22.30 -5.66
C ALA A 172 -16.39 -23.42 -5.15
N SER A 173 -15.71 -24.09 -6.06
CA SER A 173 -14.77 -25.16 -5.73
C SER A 173 -13.34 -24.74 -6.07
N PHE A 174 -12.48 -24.75 -5.07
CA PHE A 174 -11.03 -24.60 -5.13
C PHE A 174 -10.33 -25.87 -4.66
N THR A 175 -11.00 -27.02 -4.77
CA THR A 175 -10.45 -28.28 -4.27
C THR A 175 -9.10 -28.57 -4.91
N THR A 176 -8.12 -28.97 -4.10
CA THR A 176 -6.77 -29.33 -4.54
C THR A 176 -6.06 -28.26 -5.38
N CYS A 177 -6.45 -26.99 -5.28
CA CYS A 177 -5.70 -25.88 -5.87
C CYS A 177 -4.35 -25.70 -5.16
N THR A 178 -3.35 -25.19 -5.87
CA THR A 178 -2.09 -24.74 -5.27
C THR A 178 -1.92 -23.26 -5.53
N PHE A 179 -1.77 -22.50 -4.45
CA PHE A 179 -1.45 -21.07 -4.47
C PHE A 179 0.00 -20.92 -4.02
N GLY A 180 0.90 -20.75 -4.99
CA GLY A 180 2.35 -20.71 -4.82
C GLY A 180 2.89 -19.40 -4.24
N ASP A 181 2.10 -18.33 -4.27
CA ASP A 181 2.44 -17.00 -3.79
C ASP A 181 1.24 -16.40 -3.02
N SER A 182 1.38 -15.17 -2.54
CA SER A 182 0.36 -14.39 -1.85
C SER A 182 -0.99 -14.42 -2.57
N THR A 183 -2.05 -14.73 -1.81
CA THR A 183 -3.41 -14.89 -2.30
C THR A 183 -4.39 -14.08 -1.46
N GLN A 184 -5.20 -13.24 -2.11
CA GLN A 184 -6.13 -12.35 -1.39
C GLN A 184 -7.57 -12.58 -1.83
N PHE A 185 -8.45 -12.94 -0.90
CA PHE A 185 -9.90 -13.07 -1.08
C PHE A 185 -10.66 -11.89 -0.46
N ASN A 186 -10.01 -10.75 -0.24
CA ASN A 186 -10.57 -9.70 0.61
C ASN A 186 -11.85 -9.11 0.01
N GLY A 187 -12.88 -8.88 0.83
CA GLY A 187 -14.18 -8.36 0.39
C GLY A 187 -15.02 -9.30 -0.48
N SER A 188 -14.52 -10.49 -0.82
CA SER A 188 -15.24 -11.44 -1.67
C SER A 188 -16.46 -12.05 -0.96
N VAL A 189 -17.47 -12.45 -1.74
CA VAL A 189 -18.73 -12.97 -1.22
C VAL A 189 -19.04 -14.34 -1.83
N PHE A 190 -19.09 -15.36 -0.97
CA PHE A 190 -19.52 -16.72 -1.29
C PHE A 190 -20.97 -16.92 -0.88
N ASN A 191 -21.88 -16.92 -1.85
CA ASN A 191 -23.32 -16.99 -1.59
C ASN A 191 -23.84 -18.42 -1.36
N ARG A 192 -23.08 -19.44 -1.78
CA ARG A 192 -23.35 -20.87 -1.58
C ARG A 192 -22.08 -21.57 -1.07
N ASP A 193 -22.01 -22.89 -1.25
CA ASP A 193 -20.93 -23.68 -0.66
C ASP A 193 -19.59 -23.30 -1.29
N ALA A 194 -18.59 -23.09 -0.44
CA ALA A 194 -17.22 -22.79 -0.82
C ALA A 194 -16.33 -23.95 -0.37
N ASP A 195 -15.73 -24.67 -1.32
CA ASP A 195 -14.94 -25.87 -1.05
C ASP A 195 -13.47 -25.65 -1.41
N PHE A 196 -12.62 -25.51 -0.39
CA PHE A 196 -11.16 -25.44 -0.49
C PHE A 196 -10.51 -26.74 -0.01
N SER A 197 -11.22 -27.87 -0.04
CA SER A 197 -10.68 -29.12 0.47
C SER A 197 -9.44 -29.54 -0.33
N GLY A 198 -8.34 -29.83 0.37
CA GLY A 198 -7.06 -30.16 -0.24
C GLY A 198 -6.31 -28.97 -0.87
N ALA A 199 -6.84 -27.74 -0.79
CA ALA A 199 -6.14 -26.57 -1.30
C ALA A 199 -4.85 -26.30 -0.51
N ARG A 200 -3.80 -25.86 -1.19
CA ARG A 200 -2.48 -25.57 -0.62
C ARG A 200 -2.17 -24.09 -0.81
N PHE A 201 -2.05 -23.36 0.28
CA PHE A 201 -1.61 -21.96 0.32
C PHE A 201 -0.16 -21.93 0.79
N ILE A 202 0.76 -21.66 -0.14
CA ILE A 202 2.21 -21.62 0.08
C ILE A 202 2.68 -20.20 0.45
N GLY A 203 2.08 -19.17 -0.15
CA GLY A 203 2.26 -17.78 0.25
C GLY A 203 1.14 -17.30 1.17
N ASP A 204 1.26 -16.06 1.65
CA ASP A 204 0.28 -15.41 2.53
C ASP A 204 -1.13 -15.48 1.96
N VAL A 205 -2.10 -15.90 2.77
CA VAL A 205 -3.51 -15.85 2.38
C VAL A 205 -4.30 -14.91 3.28
N SER A 206 -5.06 -14.00 2.67
CA SER A 206 -5.99 -13.13 3.38
C SER A 206 -7.42 -13.35 2.92
N PHE A 207 -8.34 -13.37 3.89
CA PHE A 207 -9.79 -13.42 3.69
C PHE A 207 -10.47 -12.20 4.33
N ASP A 208 -9.77 -11.08 4.43
CA ASP A 208 -10.27 -9.90 5.15
C ASP A 208 -11.58 -9.39 4.56
N GLY A 209 -12.59 -9.15 5.39
CA GLY A 209 -13.93 -8.76 4.93
C GLY A 209 -14.66 -9.78 4.04
N CYS A 210 -14.16 -11.01 3.88
CA CYS A 210 -14.81 -12.06 3.09
C CYS A 210 -16.08 -12.59 3.78
N ILE A 211 -17.14 -12.85 3.00
CA ILE A 211 -18.44 -13.31 3.51
C ILE A 211 -18.78 -14.70 2.97
N PHE A 212 -18.85 -15.70 3.86
CA PHE A 212 -19.36 -17.04 3.54
C PHE A 212 -20.81 -17.19 4.03
N LYS A 213 -21.76 -17.30 3.09
CA LYS A 213 -23.21 -17.40 3.41
C LYS A 213 -23.71 -18.84 3.57
N ALA A 214 -22.92 -19.82 3.17
CA ALA A 214 -23.22 -21.24 3.32
C ALA A 214 -21.97 -22.02 3.78
N LYS A 215 -21.89 -23.32 3.48
CA LYS A 215 -20.82 -24.17 4.02
C LYS A 215 -19.47 -23.78 3.44
N LEU A 216 -18.51 -23.53 4.33
CA LEU A 216 -17.09 -23.48 3.99
C LEU A 216 -16.43 -24.82 4.34
N SER A 217 -15.78 -25.47 3.37
CA SER A 217 -14.96 -26.66 3.60
C SER A 217 -13.49 -26.34 3.40
N LEU A 218 -12.69 -26.60 4.43
CA LEU A 218 -11.23 -26.47 4.42
C LEU A 218 -10.56 -27.83 4.67
N THR A 219 -11.27 -28.93 4.41
CA THR A 219 -10.83 -30.28 4.78
C THR A 219 -9.51 -30.63 4.10
N SER A 220 -8.48 -31.01 4.87
CA SER A 220 -7.15 -31.33 4.34
C SER A 220 -6.49 -30.19 3.56
N SER A 221 -6.94 -28.95 3.75
CA SER A 221 -6.22 -27.78 3.22
C SER A 221 -4.93 -27.55 4.02
N ILE A 222 -3.94 -26.95 3.35
CA ILE A 222 -2.63 -26.67 3.91
C ILE A 222 -2.42 -25.17 3.82
N PHE A 223 -2.15 -24.54 4.97
CA PHE A 223 -1.73 -23.15 5.09
C PHE A 223 -0.32 -23.17 5.64
N ALA A 224 0.67 -22.93 4.79
CA ALA A 224 2.07 -23.02 5.19
C ALA A 224 2.92 -22.04 4.41
N GLU A 225 3.48 -21.05 5.08
CA GLU A 225 4.70 -20.40 4.58
C GLU A 225 5.82 -21.42 4.60
N ASN A 226 6.43 -21.68 3.44
CA ASN A 226 7.62 -22.51 3.30
C ASN A 226 7.50 -23.94 3.86
N ILE A 227 6.80 -24.83 3.13
CA ILE A 227 7.26 -26.23 3.11
C ILE A 227 8.53 -26.24 2.26
N TYR A 228 9.68 -26.06 2.90
CA TYR A 228 10.87 -26.75 2.44
C TYR A 228 10.52 -28.23 2.45
N GLU A 229 10.25 -28.81 1.28
CA GLU A 229 10.42 -30.26 1.09
C GLU A 229 11.91 -30.59 1.24
N SER A 230 12.37 -30.60 2.48
CA SER A 230 13.58 -31.29 2.86
C SER A 230 13.32 -31.90 4.22
N ALA A 231 13.10 -33.22 4.20
CA ALA A 231 13.22 -34.19 5.29
C ALA A 231 12.75 -33.74 6.68
N SER A 232 11.78 -34.48 7.24
CA SER A 232 11.45 -34.48 8.67
C SER A 232 12.65 -34.13 9.56
N PRO A 233 12.61 -33.02 10.32
CA PRO A 233 13.43 -32.92 11.51
C PRO A 233 12.79 -33.84 12.54
N GLU A 234 13.48 -34.94 12.83
CA GLU A 234 13.27 -35.67 14.07
C GLU A 234 13.30 -34.68 15.24
N ASN A 235 12.22 -34.62 16.03
CA ASN A 235 12.19 -34.22 17.43
C ASN A 235 13.30 -33.25 17.93
N GLU A 236 13.38 -32.03 17.40
CA GLU A 236 13.98 -30.94 18.16
C GLU A 236 12.89 -30.35 19.06
N GLU A 237 13.10 -30.48 20.37
CA GLU A 237 12.25 -29.90 21.41
C GLU A 237 12.15 -28.38 21.15
N VAL A 238 10.93 -27.91 20.85
CA VAL A 238 10.65 -26.48 20.68
C VAL A 238 10.79 -25.83 22.06
N ILE A 239 11.90 -25.14 22.29
CA ILE A 239 12.15 -24.40 23.53
C ILE A 239 11.57 -22.99 23.34
N PRO A 240 10.49 -22.60 24.05
CA PRO A 240 9.82 -21.31 23.82
C PRO A 240 10.73 -20.09 23.99
N GLU A 241 11.71 -20.17 24.88
CA GLU A 241 12.73 -19.15 25.09
C GLU A 241 13.53 -18.86 23.80
N ARG A 242 13.90 -19.92 23.05
CA ARG A 242 14.63 -19.80 21.78
C ARG A 242 13.78 -19.15 20.69
N LEU A 243 12.45 -19.31 20.73
CA LEU A 243 11.55 -18.65 19.79
C LEU A 243 11.47 -17.15 20.06
N VAL A 244 11.35 -16.74 21.33
CA VAL A 244 11.39 -15.31 21.70
C VAL A 244 12.71 -14.68 21.28
N GLU A 245 13.83 -15.33 21.57
CA GLU A 245 15.17 -14.86 21.16
C GLU A 245 15.32 -14.77 19.63
N ALA A 246 14.80 -15.75 18.89
CA ALA A 246 14.81 -15.74 17.43
C ALA A 246 13.98 -14.58 16.87
N GLY A 247 12.78 -14.35 17.40
CA GLY A 247 11.92 -13.22 17.04
C GLY A 247 12.61 -11.86 17.31
N GLN A 248 13.24 -11.70 18.47
CA GLN A 248 14.02 -10.51 18.80
C GLN A 248 15.22 -10.31 17.87
N SER A 249 15.89 -11.40 17.49
CA SER A 249 17.01 -11.35 16.54
C SER A 249 16.55 -10.87 15.17
N LEU A 250 15.42 -11.40 14.67
CA LEU A 250 14.83 -10.97 13.39
C LEU A 250 14.38 -9.51 13.44
N MET A 251 13.75 -9.06 14.54
CA MET A 251 13.42 -7.65 14.74
C MET A 251 14.64 -6.74 14.73
N ARG A 252 15.78 -7.19 15.30
CA ARG A 252 17.04 -6.44 15.25
C ARG A 252 17.60 -6.38 13.82
N THR A 253 17.51 -7.48 13.08
CA THR A 253 17.90 -7.50 11.65
C THR A 253 17.04 -6.53 10.87
N TYR A 254 15.71 -6.62 10.98
CA TYR A 254 14.77 -5.68 10.36
C TYR A 254 15.10 -4.22 10.71
N SER A 255 15.39 -3.92 11.98
CA SER A 255 15.75 -2.55 12.40
C SER A 255 17.02 -2.03 11.72
N ASN A 256 17.94 -2.93 11.33
CA ASN A 256 19.18 -2.57 10.64
C ASN A 256 19.03 -2.54 9.12
N THR A 257 18.21 -3.42 8.55
CA THR A 257 18.10 -3.64 7.09
C THR A 257 16.89 -2.96 6.46
N GLY A 258 15.82 -2.74 7.23
CA GLY A 258 14.52 -2.28 6.75
C GLY A 258 13.78 -3.30 5.88
N LEU A 259 14.27 -4.54 5.79
CA LEU A 259 13.72 -5.56 4.88
C LEU A 259 12.46 -6.19 5.46
N GLN A 260 11.34 -6.05 4.75
CA GLN A 260 10.04 -6.57 5.16
C GLN A 260 10.01 -8.08 5.43
N PRO A 261 10.69 -8.94 4.65
CA PRO A 261 10.71 -10.38 4.96
C PRO A 261 11.25 -10.70 6.35
N ASP A 262 12.21 -9.93 6.86
CA ASP A 262 12.75 -10.12 8.22
C ASP A 262 11.69 -9.79 9.28
N LEU A 263 10.85 -8.79 9.02
CA LEU A 263 9.75 -8.38 9.90
C LEU A 263 8.61 -9.39 9.89
N ASP A 264 8.19 -9.84 8.72
CA ASP A 264 7.13 -10.85 8.60
C ASP A 264 7.58 -12.15 9.25
N GLN A 265 8.82 -12.57 9.03
CA GLN A 265 9.39 -13.74 9.70
C GLN A 265 9.47 -13.56 11.23
N ALA A 266 9.80 -12.35 11.72
CA ALA A 266 9.78 -12.06 13.14
C ALA A 266 8.38 -12.24 13.74
N ILE A 267 7.34 -11.72 13.07
CA ILE A 267 5.95 -11.82 13.51
C ILE A 267 5.53 -13.28 13.62
N LEU A 268 5.85 -14.12 12.63
CA LEU A 268 5.52 -15.55 12.65
C LEU A 268 6.17 -16.29 13.81
N VAL A 269 7.47 -16.06 14.02
CA VAL A 269 8.22 -16.70 15.11
C VAL A 269 7.68 -16.24 16.47
N LEU A 270 7.30 -14.97 16.59
CA LEU A 270 6.72 -14.42 17.82
C LEU A 270 5.29 -14.91 18.07
N LEU A 271 4.48 -15.11 17.04
CA LEU A 271 3.18 -15.78 17.15
C LEU A 271 3.35 -17.21 17.66
N GLN A 272 4.30 -17.97 17.08
CA GLN A 272 4.63 -19.31 17.56
C GLN A 272 5.13 -19.30 19.01
N ALA A 273 5.91 -18.28 19.41
CA ALA A 273 6.35 -18.11 20.78
C ALA A 273 5.16 -17.87 21.73
N VAL A 274 4.20 -17.02 21.35
CA VAL A 274 2.97 -16.78 22.13
C VAL A 274 2.16 -18.07 22.29
N ASP A 275 2.02 -18.87 21.24
CA ASP A 275 1.24 -20.12 21.25
C ASP A 275 1.88 -21.25 22.06
N THR A 276 3.20 -21.26 22.17
CA THR A 276 3.96 -22.35 22.81
C THR A 276 4.40 -22.03 24.23
N THR A 277 4.44 -20.75 24.61
CA THR A 277 4.75 -20.31 25.98
C THR A 277 3.56 -20.58 26.91
N VAL A 278 3.86 -20.84 28.18
CA VAL A 278 2.82 -21.03 29.20
C VAL A 278 2.13 -19.69 29.46
N PRO A 279 0.79 -19.61 29.40
CA PRO A 279 0.07 -18.38 29.74
C PRO A 279 0.51 -17.83 31.10
N GLU A 280 0.66 -16.51 31.18
CA GLU A 280 1.14 -15.78 32.37
C GLU A 280 2.64 -15.95 32.72
N SER A 281 3.41 -16.71 31.94
CA SER A 281 4.86 -16.77 32.14
C SER A 281 5.57 -15.47 31.71
N PRO A 282 6.76 -15.16 32.26
CA PRO A 282 7.57 -14.03 31.81
C PRO A 282 7.88 -14.09 30.31
N GLU A 283 8.12 -15.28 29.78
CA GLU A 283 8.40 -15.55 28.37
C GLU A 283 7.18 -15.26 27.50
N HIS A 284 5.98 -15.70 27.92
CA HIS A 284 4.73 -15.37 27.24
C HIS A 284 4.51 -13.85 27.19
N ALA A 285 4.78 -13.18 28.31
CA ALA A 285 4.67 -11.74 28.39
C ALA A 285 5.69 -11.01 27.49
N SER A 286 6.90 -11.57 27.34
CA SER A 286 7.91 -11.05 26.39
C SER A 286 7.49 -11.28 24.96
N ALA A 287 7.03 -12.48 24.62
CA ALA A 287 6.54 -12.84 23.29
C ALA A 287 5.42 -11.89 22.84
N LEU A 288 4.44 -11.62 23.71
CA LEU A 288 3.36 -10.66 23.44
C LEU A 288 3.87 -9.23 23.20
N ALA A 289 4.85 -8.78 23.99
CA ALA A 289 5.41 -7.44 23.86
C ALA A 289 6.21 -7.26 22.56
N ASP A 290 7.03 -8.25 22.22
CA ASP A 290 7.82 -8.28 21.01
C ASP A 290 6.91 -8.41 19.78
N LEU A 291 5.88 -9.27 19.85
CA LEU A 291 4.85 -9.41 18.81
C LEU A 291 4.13 -8.09 18.56
N GLY A 292 3.67 -7.42 19.62
CA GLY A 292 2.99 -6.13 19.47
C GLY A 292 3.89 -5.05 18.88
N THR A 293 5.19 -5.09 19.17
CA THR A 293 6.17 -4.18 18.55
C THR A 293 6.36 -4.49 17.06
N ALA A 294 6.45 -5.76 16.70
CA ALA A 294 6.59 -6.20 15.30
C ALA A 294 5.35 -5.88 14.46
N LEU A 295 4.14 -6.14 14.99
CA LEU A 295 2.88 -5.80 14.34
C LEU A 295 2.73 -4.28 14.14
N HIS A 296 3.12 -3.46 15.12
CA HIS A 296 3.14 -2.01 14.96
C HIS A 296 4.09 -1.57 13.84
N ALA A 297 5.30 -2.14 13.78
CA ALA A 297 6.24 -1.83 12.71
C ALA A 297 5.68 -2.23 11.34
N ARG A 298 4.95 -3.36 11.24
CA ARG A 298 4.31 -3.77 9.99
C ARG A 298 3.20 -2.82 9.59
N TYR A 299 2.41 -2.34 10.56
CA TYR A 299 1.41 -1.30 10.33
C TYR A 299 2.03 -0.01 9.77
N GLU A 300 3.16 0.46 10.31
CA GLU A 300 3.81 1.70 9.83
C GLU A 300 4.17 1.63 8.34
N TYR A 301 4.51 0.44 7.84
CA TYR A 301 4.80 0.20 6.44
C TYR A 301 3.54 -0.07 5.59
N SER A 302 2.68 -1.00 6.02
CA SER A 302 1.58 -1.54 5.22
C SER A 302 0.31 -0.68 5.29
N GLY A 303 0.15 0.10 6.37
CA GLY A 303 -1.10 0.79 6.70
C GLY A 303 -2.22 -0.15 7.14
N ASN A 304 -1.95 -1.44 7.36
CA ASN A 304 -2.96 -2.42 7.74
C ASN A 304 -3.45 -2.18 9.18
N SER A 305 -4.65 -1.61 9.32
CA SER A 305 -5.23 -1.27 10.62
C SER A 305 -5.43 -2.48 11.54
N ASN A 306 -5.58 -3.68 10.99
CA ASN A 306 -5.71 -4.90 11.80
C ASN A 306 -4.42 -5.23 12.56
N ASP A 307 -3.24 -5.00 11.94
CA ASP A 307 -1.96 -5.19 12.63
C ASP A 307 -1.83 -4.24 13.82
N LEU A 308 -2.32 -3.00 13.68
CA LEU A 308 -2.32 -2.02 14.76
C LEU A 308 -3.26 -2.42 15.91
N GLU A 309 -4.42 -2.99 15.61
CA GLU A 309 -5.34 -3.51 16.62
C GLU A 309 -4.73 -4.68 17.40
N LEU A 310 -4.17 -5.66 16.68
CA LEU A 310 -3.47 -6.80 17.28
C LEU A 310 -2.24 -6.36 18.08
N ALA A 311 -1.51 -5.34 17.62
CA ALA A 311 -0.39 -4.76 18.36
C ALA A 311 -0.83 -4.20 19.73
N ILE A 312 -1.92 -3.42 19.74
CA ILE A 312 -2.48 -2.84 20.96
C ILE A 312 -2.95 -3.93 21.92
N GLU A 313 -3.63 -4.97 21.42
CA GLU A 313 -4.09 -6.10 22.23
C GLU A 313 -2.91 -6.85 22.86
N ALA A 314 -1.93 -7.24 22.07
CA ALA A 314 -0.75 -7.97 22.54
C ALA A 314 0.03 -7.17 23.60
N LEU A 315 0.22 -5.86 23.38
CA LEU A 315 0.89 -4.97 24.35
C LEU A 315 0.10 -4.83 25.65
N GLN A 316 -1.23 -4.71 25.58
CA GLN A 316 -2.09 -4.63 26.77
C GLN A 316 -2.02 -5.91 27.61
N LEU A 317 -2.10 -7.08 26.95
CA LEU A 317 -1.95 -8.38 27.61
C LEU A 317 -0.57 -8.52 28.25
N GLY A 318 0.49 -8.17 27.51
CA GLY A 318 1.87 -8.20 28.02
C GLY A 318 2.09 -7.28 29.23
N ILE A 319 1.44 -6.11 29.30
CA ILE A 319 1.52 -5.21 30.46
C ILE A 319 0.86 -5.85 31.69
N GLY A 320 -0.24 -6.59 31.52
CA GLY A 320 -0.93 -7.27 32.62
C GLY A 320 -0.07 -8.29 33.37
N LEU A 321 0.95 -8.83 32.69
CA LEU A 321 1.83 -9.89 33.19
C LEU A 321 3.17 -9.36 33.76
N ALA A 322 3.52 -8.10 33.52
CA ALA A 322 4.75 -7.50 34.03
C ALA A 322 4.58 -6.98 35.46
N ALA A 323 5.58 -7.21 36.33
CA ALA A 323 5.63 -6.61 37.66
C ALA A 323 5.52 -5.07 37.57
N SER A 324 4.79 -4.47 38.52
CA SER A 324 4.37 -3.06 38.45
C SER A 324 5.52 -2.04 38.39
N ASP A 325 6.71 -2.41 38.85
CA ASP A 325 7.92 -1.59 38.97
C ASP A 325 9.06 -2.05 38.04
N SER A 326 8.78 -2.95 37.09
CA SER A 326 9.82 -3.52 36.23
C SER A 326 10.19 -2.61 35.03
N PRO A 327 11.48 -2.58 34.61
CA PRO A 327 11.89 -1.88 33.39
C PRO A 327 11.15 -2.36 32.13
N GLU A 328 10.82 -3.65 32.07
CA GLU A 328 10.07 -4.28 30.96
C GLU A 328 8.65 -3.74 30.89
N ARG A 329 7.96 -3.58 32.04
CA ARG A 329 6.65 -2.91 32.08
C ARG A 329 6.74 -1.51 31.49
N ALA A 330 7.79 -0.80 31.87
CA ALA A 330 8.04 0.54 31.41
C ALA A 330 8.24 0.57 29.86
N ASN A 331 8.95 -0.41 29.29
CA ASN A 331 9.12 -0.53 27.83
C ASN A 331 7.77 -0.81 27.14
N ARG A 332 6.99 -1.76 27.66
CA ARG A 332 5.68 -2.14 27.10
C ARG A 332 4.68 -0.98 27.13
N LEU A 333 4.66 -0.20 28.21
CA LEU A 333 3.86 1.02 28.30
C LEU A 333 4.25 2.06 27.25
N SER A 334 5.54 2.22 26.99
CA SER A 334 6.02 3.12 25.94
C SER A 334 5.54 2.66 24.55
N ASN A 335 5.67 1.37 24.25
CA ASN A 335 5.24 0.82 22.96
C ASN A 335 3.73 0.90 22.78
N LEU A 336 2.95 0.63 23.84
CA LEU A 336 1.50 0.81 23.82
C LEU A 336 1.12 2.27 23.56
N GLY A 337 1.85 3.23 24.15
CA GLY A 337 1.62 4.64 23.92
C GLY A 337 1.85 5.07 22.47
N ILE A 338 2.86 4.52 21.81
CA ILE A 338 3.12 4.75 20.39
C ILE A 338 1.97 4.18 19.55
N ALA A 339 1.58 2.93 19.78
CA ALA A 339 0.50 2.28 19.04
C ALA A 339 -0.87 2.97 19.22
N LEU A 340 -1.20 3.41 20.43
CA LEU A 340 -2.41 4.18 20.69
C LEU A 340 -2.39 5.54 19.97
N ARG A 341 -1.23 6.21 19.90
CA ARG A 341 -1.09 7.46 19.14
C ARG A 341 -1.30 7.21 17.65
N ALA A 342 -0.71 6.17 17.10
CA ALA A 342 -0.92 5.78 15.71
C ALA A 342 -2.41 5.49 15.41
N ARG A 343 -3.12 4.83 16.32
CA ARG A 343 -4.55 4.56 16.15
C ARG A 343 -5.39 5.83 16.24
N PHE A 344 -5.00 6.77 17.10
CA PHE A 344 -5.58 8.11 17.10
C PHE A 344 -5.35 8.84 15.77
N GLU A 345 -4.14 8.81 15.20
CA GLU A 345 -3.85 9.43 13.92
C GLU A 345 -4.72 8.85 12.78
N LEU A 346 -5.07 7.57 12.86
CA LEU A 346 -5.95 6.90 11.90
C LEU A 346 -7.44 7.19 12.10
N LEU A 347 -7.93 7.12 13.35
CA LEU A 347 -9.37 7.10 13.66
C LEU A 347 -9.89 8.38 14.31
N ALA A 348 -8.99 9.31 14.68
CA ALA A 348 -9.29 10.51 15.46
C ALA A 348 -10.01 10.24 16.80
N ASP A 349 -9.78 9.08 17.44
CA ASP A 349 -10.35 8.76 18.76
C ASP A 349 -9.54 9.41 19.89
N PHE A 350 -10.09 10.49 20.46
CA PHE A 350 -9.49 11.22 21.57
C PHE A 350 -9.22 10.40 22.83
N ASN A 351 -9.94 9.29 23.04
CA ASN A 351 -9.67 8.40 24.17
C ASN A 351 -8.31 7.72 24.01
N ASP A 352 -7.94 7.35 22.79
CA ASP A 352 -6.66 6.72 22.51
C ASP A 352 -5.51 7.68 22.72
N LEU A 353 -5.65 8.93 22.27
CA LEU A 353 -4.63 9.96 22.52
C LEU A 353 -4.45 10.25 24.02
N SER A 354 -5.56 10.34 24.75
CA SER A 354 -5.54 10.55 26.21
C SER A 354 -4.83 9.38 26.92
N ARG A 355 -5.17 8.13 26.53
CA ARG A 355 -4.51 6.93 27.05
C ARG A 355 -3.04 6.85 26.65
N ALA A 356 -2.68 7.23 25.43
CA ALA A 356 -1.30 7.26 24.95
C ALA A 356 -0.43 8.16 25.84
N ILE A 357 -0.91 9.37 26.13
CA ILE A 357 -0.23 10.32 27.03
C ILE A 357 -0.08 9.75 28.43
N GLU A 358 -1.14 9.11 28.96
CA GLU A 358 -1.11 8.50 30.28
C GLU A 358 -0.06 7.38 30.38
N VAL A 359 -0.05 6.42 29.44
CA VAL A 359 0.90 5.30 29.49
C VAL A 359 2.33 5.75 29.19
N LEU A 360 2.55 6.74 28.32
CA LEU A 360 3.87 7.33 28.07
C LEU A 360 4.41 8.06 29.30
N LYS A 361 3.54 8.76 30.02
CA LYS A 361 3.90 9.40 31.29
C LYS A 361 4.29 8.36 32.35
N GLN A 362 3.49 7.31 32.52
CA GLN A 362 3.81 6.21 33.44
C GLN A 362 5.13 5.54 33.04
N ALA A 363 5.36 5.31 31.74
CA ALA A 363 6.61 4.76 31.24
C ALA A 363 7.80 5.66 31.62
N ALA A 364 7.71 6.97 31.43
CA ALA A 364 8.77 7.89 31.81
C ALA A 364 9.00 7.90 33.34
N GLU A 365 7.95 7.90 34.15
CA GLU A 365 8.02 7.90 35.62
C GLU A 365 8.65 6.61 36.19
N LEU A 366 8.43 5.46 35.55
CA LEU A 366 9.05 4.18 35.91
C LEU A 366 10.53 4.08 35.51
N THR A 367 11.05 5.00 34.69
CA THR A 367 12.44 4.98 34.24
C THR A 367 13.30 5.91 35.09
N PRO A 368 14.46 5.45 35.61
CA PRO A 368 15.40 6.29 36.34
C PRO A 368 15.73 7.60 35.61
N SER A 369 15.89 8.69 36.37
CA SER A 369 16.06 10.05 35.82
C SER A 369 17.31 10.22 34.95
N ASP A 370 18.33 9.39 35.16
CA ASP A 370 19.62 9.41 34.47
C ASP A 370 19.73 8.38 33.33
N SER A 371 18.67 7.61 33.06
CA SER A 371 18.68 6.56 32.04
C SER A 371 18.46 7.15 30.63
N PRO A 372 19.24 6.73 29.62
CA PRO A 372 19.04 7.11 28.22
C PRO A 372 17.66 6.71 27.67
N GLU A 373 17.05 5.64 28.17
CA GLU A 373 15.72 5.17 27.80
C GLU A 373 14.63 6.16 28.23
N ARG A 374 14.85 6.91 29.32
CA ARG A 374 13.95 7.99 29.75
C ARG A 374 13.83 9.04 28.66
N ALA A 375 14.94 9.37 28.00
CA ALA A 375 14.95 10.37 26.95
C ALA A 375 14.09 9.96 25.74
N ASN A 376 14.07 8.68 25.37
CA ASN A 376 13.16 8.17 24.31
C ASN A 376 11.69 8.34 24.71
N ARG A 377 11.35 7.97 25.94
CA ARG A 377 9.97 8.04 26.46
C ARG A 377 9.46 9.47 26.55
N LEU A 378 10.31 10.40 27.00
CA LEU A 378 10.00 11.83 27.04
C LEU A 378 9.81 12.42 25.63
N SER A 379 10.62 12.00 24.66
CA SER A 379 10.42 12.41 23.26
C SER A 379 9.07 11.94 22.73
N ASN A 380 8.69 10.68 22.99
CA ASN A 380 7.40 10.13 22.59
C ASN A 380 6.22 10.85 23.27
N LEU A 381 6.36 11.16 24.57
CA LEU A 381 5.39 11.95 25.32
C LEU A 381 5.24 13.37 24.74
N GLY A 382 6.34 14.03 24.38
CA GLY A 382 6.32 15.34 23.72
C GLY A 382 5.55 15.32 22.40
N ILE A 383 5.77 14.30 21.57
CA ILE A 383 5.04 14.14 20.30
C ILE A 383 3.54 13.92 20.54
N ALA A 384 3.15 13.09 21.53
CA ALA A 384 1.76 12.87 21.86
C ALA A 384 1.07 14.15 22.39
N LEU A 385 1.77 14.96 23.19
CA LEU A 385 1.27 16.26 23.66
C LEU A 385 1.11 17.28 22.53
N ARG A 386 1.99 17.26 21.52
CA ARG A 386 1.79 18.06 20.30
C ARG A 386 0.51 17.66 19.57
N ALA A 387 0.27 16.36 19.39
CA ALA A 387 -0.97 15.87 18.77
C ALA A 387 -2.21 16.32 19.57
N LEU A 388 -2.12 16.34 20.91
CA LEU A 388 -3.20 16.85 21.76
C LEU A 388 -3.45 18.35 21.55
N PHE A 389 -2.39 19.15 21.40
CA PHE A 389 -2.54 20.56 21.04
C PHE A 389 -3.22 20.75 19.68
N GLU A 390 -2.79 20.01 18.66
CA GLU A 390 -3.34 20.14 17.29
C GLU A 390 -4.86 19.94 17.24
N ASN A 391 -5.42 19.26 18.24
CA ASN A 391 -6.86 19.01 18.33
C ASN A 391 -7.59 19.84 19.39
N SER A 392 -6.94 20.17 20.51
CA SER A 392 -7.57 20.93 21.61
C SER A 392 -7.35 22.44 21.50
N GLY A 393 -6.32 22.88 20.78
CA GLY A 393 -5.84 24.27 20.74
C GLY A 393 -5.21 24.76 22.05
N ASN A 394 -5.01 23.90 23.04
CA ASN A 394 -4.50 24.30 24.35
C ASN A 394 -2.98 24.50 24.34
N ALA A 395 -2.53 25.75 24.24
CA ALA A 395 -1.12 26.11 24.21
C ALA A 395 -0.29 25.65 25.44
N GLN A 396 -0.93 25.26 26.56
CA GLN A 396 -0.20 24.66 27.68
C GLN A 396 0.39 23.29 27.32
N ASP A 397 -0.27 22.53 26.44
CA ASP A 397 0.19 21.21 26.05
C ASP A 397 1.47 21.29 25.21
N LEU A 398 1.61 22.32 24.35
CA LEU A 398 2.88 22.62 23.66
C LEU A 398 4.00 22.96 24.62
N ARG A 399 3.75 23.76 25.66
CA ARG A 399 4.79 24.13 26.65
C ARG A 399 5.28 22.90 27.40
N ARG A 400 4.37 22.03 27.82
CA ARG A 400 4.71 20.74 28.45
C ARG A 400 5.50 19.84 27.50
N ALA A 401 5.14 19.82 26.22
CA ALA A 401 5.87 19.05 25.22
C ALA A 401 7.30 19.58 25.01
N VAL A 402 7.48 20.91 24.98
CA VAL A 402 8.80 21.56 24.95
C VAL A 402 9.63 21.17 26.17
N ASP A 403 9.07 21.24 27.38
CA ASP A 403 9.78 20.88 28.60
C ASP A 403 10.28 19.43 28.57
N HIS A 404 9.42 18.48 28.16
CA HIS A 404 9.80 17.07 28.05
C HIS A 404 10.85 16.81 26.95
N LEU A 405 10.77 17.48 25.80
CA LEU A 405 11.79 17.33 24.75
C LEU A 405 13.12 17.98 25.13
N ARG A 406 13.11 19.09 25.87
CA ARG A 406 14.35 19.67 26.44
C ARG A 406 15.00 18.73 27.44
N GLU A 407 14.22 18.12 28.33
CA GLU A 407 14.72 17.08 29.24
C GLU A 407 15.28 15.89 28.43
N SER A 408 14.56 15.42 27.41
CA SER A 408 15.02 14.36 26.51
C SER A 408 16.37 14.69 25.87
N ILE A 409 16.54 15.88 25.31
CA ILE A 409 17.80 16.34 24.70
C ILE A 409 18.91 16.39 25.74
N SER A 410 18.64 16.92 26.95
CA SER A 410 19.65 17.01 28.03
C SER A 410 20.18 15.66 28.51
N LEU A 411 19.39 14.59 28.34
CA LEU A 411 19.75 13.21 28.68
C LEU A 411 20.36 12.45 27.49
N THR A 412 20.53 13.10 26.33
CA THR A 412 21.09 12.48 25.12
C THR A 412 22.59 12.68 25.07
N ASP A 413 23.34 11.62 24.78
CA ASP A 413 24.76 11.77 24.44
C ASP A 413 24.91 12.65 23.18
N PRO A 414 25.78 13.69 23.18
CA PRO A 414 26.02 14.54 22.02
C PRO A 414 26.39 13.81 20.73
N ASP A 415 27.01 12.63 20.83
CA ASP A 415 27.41 11.80 19.68
C ASP A 415 26.37 10.72 19.33
N SER A 416 25.21 10.72 19.99
CA SER A 416 24.12 9.77 19.72
C SER A 416 23.46 9.99 18.37
N TYR A 417 23.23 8.91 17.62
CA TYR A 417 22.42 8.91 16.39
C TYR A 417 20.97 9.37 16.60
N ALA A 418 20.45 9.35 17.85
CA ALA A 418 19.09 9.80 18.16
C ALA A 418 18.98 11.32 18.34
N LEU A 419 20.10 12.02 18.58
CA LEU A 419 20.09 13.45 18.87
C LEU A 419 19.50 14.31 17.74
N PRO A 420 19.86 14.12 16.45
CA PRO A 420 19.27 14.89 15.35
C PRO A 420 17.74 14.82 15.32
N GLN A 421 17.18 13.61 15.48
CA GLN A 421 15.74 13.42 15.51
C GLN A 421 15.08 14.15 16.68
N ARG A 422 15.68 14.12 17.87
CA ARG A 422 15.15 14.82 19.06
C ARG A 422 15.18 16.34 18.88
N LEU A 423 16.25 16.88 18.29
CA LEU A 423 16.35 18.30 17.94
C LEU A 423 15.26 18.70 16.92
N SER A 424 15.08 17.91 15.86
CA SER A 424 14.04 18.14 14.87
C SER A 424 12.63 18.07 15.49
N ASN A 425 12.38 17.12 16.39
CA ASN A 425 11.09 17.00 17.09
C ASN A 425 10.81 18.25 17.93
N LEU A 426 11.79 18.73 18.70
CA LEU A 426 11.63 19.95 19.51
C LEU A 426 11.34 21.16 18.61
N ALA A 427 12.10 21.33 17.53
CA ALA A 427 11.90 22.42 16.60
C ALA A 427 10.49 22.44 15.99
N LEU A 428 9.93 21.29 15.61
CA LEU A 428 8.56 21.22 15.11
C LEU A 428 7.51 21.63 16.16
N ILE A 429 7.74 21.34 17.44
CA ILE A 429 6.85 21.82 18.52
C ILE A 429 7.00 23.33 18.72
N LEU A 430 8.23 23.85 18.67
CA LEU A 430 8.49 25.29 18.75
C LEU A 430 7.85 26.04 17.57
N MET A 431 7.87 25.48 16.36
CA MET A 431 7.15 26.03 15.21
C MET A 431 5.64 26.16 15.47
N ARG A 432 5.01 25.12 16.04
CA ARG A 432 3.58 25.18 16.45
C ARG A 432 3.34 26.20 17.57
N LEU A 433 4.29 26.33 18.49
CA LEU A 433 4.20 27.33 19.55
C LEU A 433 4.32 28.74 19.00
N TYR A 434 5.22 28.98 18.04
CA TYR A 434 5.31 30.24 17.29
C TYR A 434 4.01 30.54 16.56
N GLU A 435 3.44 29.61 15.80
CA GLU A 435 2.17 29.80 15.09
C GLU A 435 1.02 30.22 16.02
N SER A 436 1.00 29.71 17.26
CA SER A 436 -0.04 30.06 18.25
C SER A 436 0.24 31.31 19.09
N SER A 437 1.51 31.74 19.21
CA SER A 437 1.91 32.82 20.11
C SER A 437 2.45 34.07 19.41
N GLY A 438 2.96 33.94 18.19
CA GLY A 438 3.72 34.96 17.48
C GLY A 438 5.10 35.25 18.10
N ASP A 439 5.61 34.41 19.00
CA ASP A 439 6.89 34.63 19.66
C ASP A 439 8.08 34.33 18.73
N GLU A 440 8.69 35.38 18.18
CA GLU A 440 9.80 35.28 17.23
C GLU A 440 11.05 34.61 17.84
N VAL A 441 11.27 34.72 19.16
CA VAL A 441 12.41 34.07 19.83
C VAL A 441 12.28 32.55 19.77
N VAL A 442 11.06 32.04 19.85
CA VAL A 442 10.75 30.61 19.74
C VAL A 442 11.01 30.11 18.31
N LEU A 443 10.71 30.94 17.30
CA LEU A 443 11.00 30.61 15.90
C LEU A 443 12.51 30.56 15.64
N ASP A 444 13.27 31.52 16.17
CA ASP A 444 14.73 31.52 16.06
C ASP A 444 15.35 30.29 16.71
N GLU A 445 14.87 29.88 17.89
CA GLU A 445 15.29 28.65 18.53
C GLU A 445 15.00 27.42 17.64
N ALA A 446 13.81 27.35 17.03
CA ALA A 446 13.44 26.25 16.13
C ALA A 446 14.40 26.13 14.93
N VAL A 447 14.74 27.26 14.29
CA VAL A 447 15.68 27.28 13.16
C VAL A 447 17.07 26.82 13.59
N GLU A 448 17.57 27.29 14.73
CA GLU A 448 18.89 26.88 15.22
C GLU A 448 18.97 25.39 15.56
N LEU A 449 17.92 24.83 16.17
CA LEU A 449 17.84 23.40 16.45
C LEU A 449 17.81 22.56 15.16
N LEU A 450 17.10 23.02 14.13
CA LEU A 450 17.08 22.35 12.82
C LEU A 450 18.41 22.44 12.08
N ARG A 451 19.11 23.58 12.16
CA ARG A 451 20.48 23.72 11.65
C ARG A 451 21.43 22.73 12.34
N GLN A 452 21.33 22.60 13.66
CA GLN A 452 22.10 21.61 14.42
C GLN A 452 21.77 20.17 14.00
N SER A 453 20.48 19.84 13.85
CA SER A 453 20.02 18.53 13.36
C SER A 453 20.63 18.18 12.00
N VAL A 454 20.55 19.07 11.02
CA VAL A 454 21.11 18.87 9.68
C VAL A 454 22.63 18.74 9.74
N ALA A 455 23.31 19.60 10.49
CA ALA A 455 24.78 19.58 10.62
C ALA A 455 25.31 18.27 11.22
N LEU A 456 24.61 17.69 12.21
CA LEU A 456 24.97 16.40 12.80
C LEU A 456 24.81 15.27 11.79
N THR A 457 23.77 15.28 10.95
CA THR A 457 23.61 14.25 9.91
C THR A 457 24.67 14.33 8.81
N SER A 458 25.23 15.51 8.52
CA SER A 458 26.29 15.67 7.52
C SER A 458 27.67 15.14 7.94
N ARG A 459 27.86 14.74 9.21
CA ARG A 459 29.15 14.26 9.76
C ARG A 459 29.33 12.73 9.72
N GLY A 460 28.80 12.08 8.69
CA GLY A 460 28.95 10.63 8.47
C GLY A 460 27.78 9.78 8.93
N MET A 461 26.64 10.39 9.26
CA MET A 461 25.36 9.68 9.40
C MET A 461 24.61 9.74 8.07
N THR A 462 23.70 8.80 7.81
CA THR A 462 22.86 8.86 6.60
C THR A 462 22.05 10.15 6.62
N SER A 463 22.19 10.97 5.57
CA SER A 463 21.39 12.19 5.40
C SER A 463 19.91 11.84 5.41
N ASN A 464 19.13 12.50 6.26
CA ASN A 464 17.68 12.38 6.26
C ASN A 464 17.06 13.64 5.61
N PRO A 465 16.51 13.52 4.38
CA PRO A 465 15.89 14.64 3.68
C PRO A 465 14.80 15.37 4.47
N ALA A 466 14.12 14.68 5.39
CA ALA A 466 13.06 15.26 6.21
C ALA A 466 13.58 16.39 7.12
N PHE A 467 14.78 16.25 7.69
CA PHE A 467 15.36 17.31 8.55
C PHE A 467 15.67 18.58 7.77
N VAL A 468 16.16 18.40 6.53
CA VAL A 468 16.44 19.52 5.63
C VAL A 468 15.14 20.20 5.19
N SER A 469 14.09 19.42 4.90
CA SER A 469 12.77 19.97 4.60
C SER A 469 12.16 20.73 5.79
N ASN A 470 12.30 20.20 7.01
CA ASN A 470 11.85 20.89 8.23
C ASN A 470 12.60 22.21 8.43
N LEU A 471 13.92 22.23 8.22
CA LEU A 471 14.74 23.45 8.25
C LEU A 471 14.25 24.47 7.22
N ALA A 472 13.97 24.04 5.98
CA ALA A 472 13.47 24.91 4.92
C ALA A 472 12.12 25.54 5.28
N ILE A 473 11.21 24.78 5.89
CA ILE A 473 9.91 25.29 6.37
C ILE A 473 10.11 26.33 7.49
N ALA A 474 11.02 26.07 8.43
CA ALA A 474 11.29 27.00 9.53
C ALA A 474 11.95 28.31 9.04
N LEU A 475 12.90 28.21 8.12
CA LEU A 475 13.53 29.36 7.47
C LEU A 475 12.52 30.18 6.66
N HIS A 476 11.59 29.52 5.97
CA HIS A 476 10.51 30.19 5.24
C HIS A 476 9.55 30.94 6.17
N ALA A 477 9.18 30.34 7.30
CA ALA A 477 8.40 31.02 8.33
C ALA A 477 9.13 32.24 8.89
N ARG A 478 10.44 32.14 9.14
CA ARG A 478 11.25 33.27 9.61
C ARG A 478 11.39 34.37 8.57
N TYR A 479 11.59 34.02 7.31
CA TYR A 479 11.53 34.95 6.18
C TYR A 479 10.19 35.70 6.14
N THR A 480 9.07 34.98 6.30
CA THR A 480 7.73 35.58 6.25
C THR A 480 7.51 36.57 7.41
N SER A 481 8.10 36.32 8.58
CA SER A 481 8.00 37.22 9.75
C SER A 481 8.96 38.42 9.66
N HIS A 482 10.22 38.22 9.25
CA HIS A 482 11.26 39.26 9.31
C HIS A 482 11.62 39.90 7.95
N GLY A 483 11.17 39.33 6.84
CA GLY A 483 11.55 39.73 5.48
C GLY A 483 13.01 39.42 5.11
N ASN A 484 13.68 38.54 5.86
CA ASN A 484 15.09 38.22 5.64
C ASN A 484 15.28 37.29 4.43
N LEU A 485 15.64 37.86 3.28
CA LEU A 485 15.87 37.11 2.04
C LEU A 485 16.94 36.01 2.17
N ALA A 486 17.92 36.18 3.08
CA ALA A 486 18.95 35.16 3.28
C ALA A 486 18.38 33.83 3.78
N ASP A 487 17.30 33.85 4.58
CA ASP A 487 16.65 32.64 5.06
C ASP A 487 15.94 31.90 3.93
N LEU A 488 15.29 32.65 3.03
CA LEU A 488 14.65 32.09 1.84
C LEU A 488 15.68 31.49 0.88
N ASP A 489 16.80 32.16 0.68
CA ASP A 489 17.90 31.65 -0.14
C ASP A 489 18.51 30.36 0.45
N GLU A 490 18.72 30.32 1.76
CA GLU A 490 19.20 29.11 2.46
C GLU A 490 18.21 27.95 2.30
N ALA A 491 16.91 28.20 2.48
CA ALA A 491 15.86 27.19 2.31
C ALA A 491 15.85 26.60 0.89
N ILE A 492 15.99 27.43 -0.14
CA ILE A 492 16.02 27.01 -1.55
C ILE A 492 17.26 26.16 -1.86
N VAL A 493 18.43 26.59 -1.39
CA VAL A 493 19.68 25.83 -1.58
C VAL A 493 19.57 24.45 -0.92
N ALA A 494 19.05 24.41 0.30
CA ALA A 494 18.88 23.18 1.06
C ALA A 494 17.90 22.22 0.36
N MET A 495 16.75 22.72 -0.09
CA MET A 495 15.74 21.91 -0.79
C MET A 495 16.19 21.45 -2.18
N ARG A 496 16.97 22.25 -2.91
CA ARG A 496 17.59 21.80 -4.19
C ARG A 496 18.52 20.62 -3.96
N SER A 497 19.32 20.66 -2.88
CA SER A 497 20.18 19.53 -2.52
C SER A 497 19.37 18.26 -2.26
N VAL A 498 18.25 18.37 -1.53
CA VAL A 498 17.32 17.26 -1.31
C VAL A 498 16.80 16.72 -2.64
N VAL A 499 16.14 17.58 -3.44
CA VAL A 499 15.50 17.17 -4.70
C VAL A 499 16.48 16.53 -5.68
N SER A 500 17.73 17.00 -5.72
CA SER A 500 18.77 16.44 -6.59
C SER A 500 19.20 15.01 -6.23
N GLY A 501 19.05 14.61 -4.96
CA GLY A 501 19.46 13.30 -4.45
C GLY A 501 18.31 12.30 -4.25
N LEU A 502 17.06 12.69 -4.53
CA LEU A 502 15.89 11.83 -4.34
C LEU A 502 15.76 10.78 -5.45
N ASP A 503 15.47 9.55 -5.05
CA ASP A 503 15.02 8.49 -5.95
C ASP A 503 13.68 8.87 -6.60
N PRO A 504 13.46 8.62 -7.91
CA PRO A 504 12.16 8.77 -8.55
C PRO A 504 10.99 8.03 -7.87
N GLY A 505 11.26 6.93 -7.16
CA GLY A 505 10.28 6.12 -6.45
C GLY A 505 10.02 6.53 -4.99
N ASP A 506 10.68 7.58 -4.47
CA ASP A 506 10.46 8.03 -3.09
C ASP A 506 9.02 8.56 -2.90
N ARG A 507 8.29 7.99 -1.93
CA ARG A 507 6.88 8.34 -1.63
C ARG A 507 6.71 9.80 -1.24
N LEU A 508 7.72 10.44 -0.66
CA LEU A 508 7.70 11.85 -0.25
C LEU A 508 8.24 12.79 -1.32
N ARG A 509 8.63 12.28 -2.49
CA ARG A 509 9.18 13.08 -3.59
C ARG A 509 8.24 14.22 -4.01
N SER A 510 6.95 13.96 -4.12
CA SER A 510 5.95 14.98 -4.48
C SER A 510 5.92 16.14 -3.48
N ALA A 511 6.03 15.84 -2.19
CA ALA A 511 6.05 16.83 -1.11
C ALA A 511 7.35 17.66 -1.10
N TYR A 512 8.50 17.05 -1.34
CA TYR A 512 9.76 17.81 -1.43
C TYR A 512 9.80 18.72 -2.66
N LEU A 513 9.29 18.25 -3.80
CA LEU A 513 9.16 19.05 -5.02
C LEU A 513 8.22 20.24 -4.83
N SER A 514 7.08 20.05 -4.16
CA SER A 514 6.12 21.13 -3.91
C SER A 514 6.65 22.16 -2.92
N ASN A 515 7.38 21.73 -1.87
CA ASN A 515 8.05 22.64 -0.95
C ASN A 515 9.08 23.52 -1.67
N LEU A 516 9.94 22.95 -2.52
CA LEU A 516 10.89 23.75 -3.32
C LEU A 516 10.18 24.71 -4.27
N ALA A 517 9.12 24.26 -4.93
CA ALA A 517 8.34 25.09 -5.84
C ALA A 517 7.70 26.30 -5.13
N GLY A 518 7.17 26.10 -3.92
CA GLY A 518 6.62 27.19 -3.10
C GLY A 518 7.67 28.22 -2.71
N LEU A 519 8.87 27.78 -2.30
CA LEU A 519 9.98 28.69 -1.97
C LEU A 519 10.41 29.53 -3.18
N LEU A 520 10.51 28.90 -4.36
CA LEU A 520 10.84 29.61 -5.61
C LEU A 520 9.75 30.60 -6.01
N GLN A 521 8.47 30.24 -5.81
CA GLN A 521 7.35 31.15 -6.04
C GLN A 521 7.44 32.40 -5.14
N ASP A 522 7.77 32.21 -3.86
CA ASP A 522 7.90 33.32 -2.91
C ASP A 522 9.12 34.18 -3.16
N ARG A 523 10.24 33.60 -3.60
CA ARG A 523 11.41 34.39 -4.00
C ARG A 523 11.14 35.17 -5.30
N ALA A 524 10.45 34.56 -6.25
CA ALA A 524 10.00 35.25 -7.45
C ALA A 524 9.03 36.42 -7.15
N ASN A 525 8.27 36.40 -6.05
CA ASN A 525 7.40 37.51 -5.63
C ASN A 525 8.18 38.76 -5.19
N VAL A 526 9.42 38.60 -4.73
CA VAL A 526 10.26 39.69 -4.21
C VAL A 526 11.41 40.09 -5.13
N LEU A 527 11.72 39.27 -6.12
CA LEU A 527 12.67 39.59 -7.19
C LEU A 527 12.01 40.47 -8.27
N GLY A 528 12.84 41.26 -8.96
CA GLY A 528 12.39 42.01 -10.14
C GLY A 528 12.03 41.08 -11.31
N ASP A 529 11.16 41.55 -12.22
CA ASP A 529 10.51 40.75 -13.28
C ASP A 529 11.47 39.82 -14.04
N GLN A 530 12.69 40.27 -14.35
CA GLN A 530 13.65 39.51 -15.15
C GLN A 530 14.32 38.35 -14.38
N LEU A 531 14.51 38.49 -13.07
CA LEU A 531 15.06 37.44 -12.19
C LEU A 531 13.98 36.46 -11.74
N ALA A 532 12.72 36.91 -11.69
CA ALA A 532 11.57 36.06 -11.36
C ALA A 532 11.24 35.03 -12.46
N MET A 533 11.64 35.27 -13.72
CA MET A 533 11.28 34.40 -14.86
C MET A 533 11.78 32.97 -14.71
N ASP A 534 13.07 32.80 -14.39
CA ASP A 534 13.70 31.48 -14.30
C ASP A 534 13.12 30.68 -13.13
N GLU A 535 12.83 31.36 -12.01
CA GLU A 535 12.24 30.74 -10.81
C GLU A 535 10.79 30.33 -11.03
N ILE A 536 10.00 31.15 -11.73
CA ILE A 536 8.62 30.80 -12.10
C ILE A 536 8.62 29.58 -13.02
N ALA A 537 9.52 29.52 -14.01
CA ALA A 537 9.62 28.38 -14.92
C ALA A 537 10.03 27.09 -14.18
N GLU A 538 11.01 27.18 -13.27
CA GLU A 538 11.42 26.06 -12.41
C GLU A 538 10.27 25.60 -11.50
N ALA A 539 9.61 26.52 -10.80
CA ALA A 539 8.48 26.21 -9.91
C ALA A 539 7.32 25.53 -10.66
N ILE A 540 6.97 25.98 -11.87
CA ILE A 540 5.96 25.35 -12.72
C ILE A 540 6.36 23.91 -13.05
N THR A 541 7.63 23.69 -13.41
CA THR A 541 8.14 22.36 -13.73
C THR A 541 8.06 21.43 -12.51
N LEU A 542 8.49 21.91 -11.35
CA LEU A 542 8.46 21.16 -10.09
C LEU A 542 7.02 20.80 -9.69
N TYR A 543 6.07 21.73 -9.77
CA TYR A 543 4.65 21.43 -9.49
C TYR A 543 4.05 20.42 -10.48
N ARG A 544 4.38 20.52 -11.78
CA ARG A 544 3.95 19.53 -12.78
C ARG A 544 4.45 18.14 -12.44
N VAL A 545 5.74 18.02 -12.11
CA VAL A 545 6.34 16.73 -11.72
C VAL A 545 5.69 16.22 -10.44
N ALA A 546 5.56 17.05 -9.41
CA ALA A 546 4.94 16.70 -8.13
C ALA A 546 3.50 16.17 -8.32
N ILE A 547 2.69 16.80 -9.18
CA ILE A 547 1.33 16.35 -9.48
C ILE A 547 1.35 15.02 -10.24
N SER A 548 2.28 14.84 -11.19
CA SER A 548 2.36 13.62 -12.00
C SER A 548 2.89 12.41 -11.23
N SER A 549 3.70 12.64 -10.19
CA SER A 549 4.32 11.58 -9.38
C SER A 549 3.61 11.32 -8.05
N ALA A 550 2.59 12.11 -7.70
CA ALA A 550 1.84 11.93 -6.46
C ALA A 550 0.84 10.76 -6.56
N ASP A 551 0.57 10.11 -5.43
CA ASP A 551 -0.53 9.15 -5.29
C ASP A 551 -1.85 9.85 -5.68
N PRO A 552 -2.69 9.29 -6.56
CA PRO A 552 -3.97 9.87 -6.95
C PRO A 552 -4.90 10.26 -5.78
N ASN A 553 -4.74 9.61 -4.62
CA ASN A 553 -5.51 9.89 -3.41
C ASN A 553 -4.86 10.94 -2.48
N ASP A 554 -3.68 11.48 -2.83
CA ASP A 554 -3.01 12.53 -2.07
C ASP A 554 -3.84 13.82 -2.11
N ARG A 555 -4.36 14.20 -0.93
CA ARG A 555 -5.18 15.41 -0.74
C ARG A 555 -4.42 16.70 -1.09
N SER A 556 -3.09 16.66 -1.10
CA SER A 556 -2.21 17.80 -1.39
C SER A 556 -2.21 18.18 -2.88
N ILE A 557 -2.61 17.26 -3.77
CA ILE A 557 -2.66 17.52 -5.23
C ILE A 557 -3.54 18.72 -5.57
N ALA A 558 -4.63 18.93 -4.84
CA ALA A 558 -5.52 20.07 -5.06
C ALA A 558 -4.79 21.41 -4.83
N SER A 559 -4.04 21.51 -3.74
CA SER A 559 -3.23 22.70 -3.43
C SER A 559 -2.12 22.90 -4.47
N TYR A 560 -1.45 21.83 -4.90
CA TYR A 560 -0.40 21.92 -5.94
C TYR A 560 -0.96 22.43 -7.27
N ARG A 561 -2.18 22.02 -7.65
CA ARG A 561 -2.85 22.50 -8.86
C ARG A 561 -3.22 23.97 -8.77
N GLU A 562 -3.62 24.45 -7.59
CA GLU A 562 -3.93 25.86 -7.35
C GLU A 562 -2.68 26.74 -7.48
N SER A 563 -1.58 26.37 -6.81
CA SER A 563 -0.30 27.08 -6.94
C SER A 563 0.22 27.07 -8.38
N LEU A 564 0.12 25.92 -9.08
CA LEU A 564 0.47 25.82 -10.49
C LEU A 564 -0.37 26.75 -11.37
N ALA A 565 -1.69 26.84 -11.13
CA ALA A 565 -2.57 27.74 -11.87
C ALA A 565 -2.19 29.21 -11.68
N SER A 566 -1.89 29.61 -10.43
CA SER A 566 -1.42 30.96 -10.10
C SER A 566 -0.11 31.31 -10.83
N LEU A 567 0.86 30.39 -10.83
CA LEU A 567 2.13 30.57 -11.52
C LEU A 567 1.97 30.65 -13.05
N LEU A 568 1.09 29.85 -13.64
CA LEU A 568 0.81 29.89 -15.08
C LEU A 568 0.14 31.22 -15.50
N GLU A 569 -0.74 31.78 -14.66
CA GLU A 569 -1.32 33.10 -14.90
C GLU A 569 -0.26 34.19 -14.82
N ARG A 570 0.60 34.13 -13.81
CA ARG A 570 1.72 35.07 -13.65
C ARG A 570 2.70 34.99 -14.81
N GLN A 571 3.03 33.78 -15.28
CA GLN A 571 3.86 33.54 -16.46
C GLN A 571 3.26 34.22 -17.72
N ARG A 572 1.93 34.11 -17.92
CA ARG A 572 1.25 34.81 -19.03
C ARG A 572 1.31 36.32 -18.91
N ASN A 573 1.09 36.86 -17.72
CA ASN A 573 1.11 38.32 -17.47
C ASN A 573 2.50 38.93 -17.71
N LEU A 574 3.56 38.14 -17.50
CA LEU A 574 4.94 38.50 -17.77
C LEU A 574 5.34 38.41 -19.26
N GLY A 575 4.40 38.07 -20.16
CA GLY A 575 4.61 38.05 -21.60
C GLY A 575 5.39 36.83 -22.11
N ILE A 576 5.43 35.74 -21.33
CA ILE A 576 6.13 34.51 -21.71
C ILE A 576 5.29 33.77 -22.75
N GLY A 577 5.87 33.57 -23.94
CA GLY A 577 5.27 32.79 -25.02
C GLY A 577 4.98 31.35 -24.58
N ILE A 578 3.77 30.90 -24.90
CA ILE A 578 3.34 29.51 -24.71
C ILE A 578 4.01 28.69 -25.82
N ASP A 579 5.20 28.15 -25.55
CA ASP A 579 5.70 27.02 -26.35
C ASP A 579 5.18 25.72 -25.71
N GLN A 580 4.10 25.25 -26.35
CA GLN A 580 3.43 23.93 -26.38
C GLN A 580 3.38 23.09 -25.09
#